data_AF-A0A3D5LH09-F1
#
_entry.id   AF-A0A3D5LH09-F1
#
_cell.length_a   1.000
_cell.length_b   1.000
_cell.length_c   1.000
_cell.angle_alpha   90.00
_cell.angle_beta   90.00
_cell.angle_gamma   90.00
#
_symmetry.space_group_name_H-M   'P 1'
#
loop_
_entity.id
_entity.type
_entity.pdbx_description
1 polymer ?
#
loop_
_entity_poly.entity_id
_entity_poly.type
_entity_poly.pdbx_seq_one_letter_code
_entity_poly.pdbx_strand_id
1 'polypeptide(L)'
;MTYHRLENSIIDVIKEEQAKLGYRKEEIRLYYPLSSLDHFFETEADAEEMKKILAGFGAYTKEKLGNVLVSNKGDRFCFHIPEQGAEYVHAHMKPNEFIRELVELVGKHGCTMQQVKDLFLSKGKQVQMEPMDNGEFDLMIRFEGDGEDPYYYCFKDEGCHIIYHRFLPEDYADFSF
;
A
#
# COMPACT_ATOMS: atom_id res chain seq x y z
N MET A 1 6.89 -19.10 9.17
CA MET A 1 6.34 -18.31 8.06
C MET A 1 5.28 -17.40 8.65
N THR A 2 5.44 -16.09 8.52
CA THR A 2 4.55 -15.13 9.20
C THR A 2 3.87 -14.27 8.16
N TYR A 3 2.55 -14.45 8.00
CA TYR A 3 1.71 -13.68 7.07
C TYR A 3 1.57 -12.18 7.42
N HIS A 4 2.20 -11.74 8.51
CA HIS A 4 2.02 -10.41 9.08
C HIS A 4 2.35 -9.27 8.11
N ARG A 5 3.44 -9.38 7.32
CA ARG A 5 3.80 -8.35 6.34
C ARG A 5 2.73 -8.19 5.26
N LEU A 6 2.23 -9.30 4.72
CA LEU A 6 1.15 -9.30 3.73
C LEU A 6 -0.18 -8.82 4.32
N GLU A 7 -0.54 -9.25 5.54
CA GLU A 7 -1.73 -8.76 6.25
C GLU A 7 -1.70 -7.23 6.43
N ASN A 8 -0.56 -6.69 6.90
CA ASN A 8 -0.38 -5.25 7.07
C ASN A 8 -0.48 -4.52 5.73
N SER A 9 0.15 -5.03 4.67
CA SER A 9 0.08 -4.43 3.34
C SER A 9 -1.37 -4.35 2.83
N ILE A 10 -2.14 -5.43 2.97
CA ILE A 10 -3.58 -5.43 2.64
C ILE A 10 -4.34 -4.38 3.46
N ILE A 11 -4.09 -4.31 4.77
CA ILE A 11 -4.71 -3.30 5.65
C ILE A 11 -4.38 -1.87 5.16
N ASP A 12 -3.12 -1.59 4.83
CA ASP A 12 -2.69 -0.27 4.38
C ASP A 12 -3.33 0.11 3.04
N VAL A 13 -3.45 -0.83 2.10
CA VAL A 13 -4.17 -0.63 0.84
C VAL A 13 -5.65 -0.31 1.10
N ILE A 14 -6.31 -1.03 1.99
CA ILE A 14 -7.71 -0.75 2.34
C ILE A 14 -7.84 0.62 3.02
N LYS A 15 -6.93 0.99 3.92
CA LYS A 15 -6.91 2.32 4.56
C LYS A 15 -6.80 3.45 3.54
N GLU A 16 -5.91 3.29 2.57
CA GLU A 16 -5.74 4.24 1.48
C GLU A 16 -6.99 4.32 0.60
N GLU A 17 -7.57 3.17 0.24
CA GLU A 17 -8.81 3.12 -0.54
C GLU A 17 -9.96 3.84 0.18
N GLN A 18 -10.15 3.57 1.48
CA GLN A 18 -11.15 4.24 2.30
C GLN A 18 -10.88 5.73 2.46
N ALA A 19 -9.61 6.16 2.53
CA ALA A 19 -9.27 7.57 2.54
C ALA A 19 -9.64 8.26 1.21
N LYS A 20 -9.47 7.58 0.08
CA LYS A 20 -9.74 8.11 -1.27
C LYS A 20 -11.24 8.11 -1.61
N LEU A 21 -11.94 7.02 -1.32
CA LEU A 21 -13.30 6.76 -1.80
C LEU A 21 -14.38 6.87 -0.71
N GLY A 22 -13.96 7.03 0.54
CA GLY A 22 -14.81 6.90 1.72
C GLY A 22 -15.02 5.43 2.10
N TYR A 23 -15.37 5.19 3.36
CA TYR A 23 -15.72 3.85 3.83
C TYR A 23 -17.02 3.34 3.19
N ARG A 24 -16.99 2.08 2.75
CA ARG A 24 -18.14 1.32 2.29
C ARG A 24 -18.05 -0.10 2.86
N LYS A 25 -19.20 -0.62 3.28
CA LYS A 25 -19.32 -2.02 3.70
C LYS A 25 -19.49 -2.89 2.46
N GLU A 26 -18.37 -3.22 1.82
CA GLU A 26 -18.34 -4.03 0.59
C GLU A 26 -17.18 -5.02 0.57
N GLU A 27 -17.27 -6.02 -0.30
CA GLU A 27 -16.14 -6.91 -0.57
C GLU A 27 -15.04 -6.18 -1.36
N ILE A 28 -13.78 -6.48 -1.05
CA ILE A 28 -12.61 -5.86 -1.69
C ILE A 28 -11.82 -6.95 -2.43
N ARG A 29 -11.31 -6.62 -3.61
CA ARG A 29 -10.44 -7.50 -4.40
C ARG A 29 -9.13 -6.80 -4.67
N LEU A 30 -8.06 -7.28 -4.04
CA LEU A 30 -6.72 -6.77 -4.26
C LEU A 30 -5.92 -7.76 -5.11
N TYR A 31 -5.11 -7.23 -6.02
CA TYR A 31 -4.29 -8.03 -6.93
C TYR A 31 -2.81 -7.77 -6.68
N TYR A 32 -2.08 -8.83 -6.36
CA TYR A 32 -0.62 -8.79 -6.18
C TYR A 32 0.06 -9.62 -7.27
N PRO A 33 1.14 -9.12 -7.87
CA PRO A 33 1.99 -9.97 -8.71
C PRO A 33 2.74 -10.98 -7.83
N LEU A 34 3.17 -12.09 -8.44
CA LEU A 34 3.96 -13.13 -7.78
C LEU A 34 5.25 -12.57 -7.17
N SER A 35 5.93 -11.66 -7.87
CA SER A 35 7.16 -11.01 -7.38
C SER A 35 6.97 -10.28 -6.05
N SER A 36 5.87 -9.54 -5.87
CA SER A 36 5.57 -8.90 -4.58
C SER A 36 5.31 -9.92 -3.48
N LEU A 37 4.67 -11.05 -3.80
CA LEU A 37 4.46 -12.13 -2.84
C LEU A 37 5.77 -12.81 -2.46
N ASP A 38 6.66 -13.01 -3.43
CA ASP A 38 8.02 -13.50 -3.21
C ASP A 38 8.78 -12.60 -2.22
N HIS A 39 8.67 -11.26 -2.36
CA HIS A 39 9.24 -10.30 -1.39
C HIS A 39 8.66 -10.45 0.01
N PHE A 40 7.35 -10.67 0.15
CA PHE A 40 6.73 -10.86 1.47
C PHE A 40 7.19 -12.14 2.18
N PHE A 41 7.48 -13.19 1.42
CA PHE A 41 7.82 -14.51 1.95
C PHE A 41 9.31 -14.88 1.83
N GLU A 42 10.13 -13.98 1.28
CA GLU A 42 11.56 -14.16 1.04
C GLU A 42 11.82 -15.45 0.25
N THR A 43 11.14 -15.60 -0.88
CA THR A 43 11.16 -16.81 -1.71
C THR A 43 11.29 -16.46 -3.20
N GLU A 44 11.44 -17.48 -4.04
CA GLU A 44 11.44 -17.40 -5.51
C GLU A 44 10.45 -18.46 -6.03
N ALA A 45 9.26 -18.46 -5.46
CA ALA A 45 8.30 -19.54 -5.62
C ALA A 45 7.61 -19.41 -6.98
N ASP A 46 7.31 -20.54 -7.62
CA ASP A 46 6.36 -20.51 -8.73
C ASP A 46 4.91 -20.29 -8.23
N ALA A 47 3.97 -20.09 -9.16
CA ALA A 47 2.58 -19.85 -8.81
C ALA A 47 1.93 -21.00 -8.01
N GLU A 48 2.34 -22.26 -8.20
CA GLU A 48 1.81 -23.42 -7.47
C GLU A 48 2.42 -23.53 -6.07
N GLU A 49 3.69 -23.19 -5.92
CA GLU A 49 4.37 -23.09 -4.63
C GLU A 49 3.79 -21.94 -3.79
N MET A 50 3.58 -20.77 -4.39
CA MET A 50 2.99 -19.62 -3.72
C MET A 50 1.55 -19.90 -3.23
N LYS A 51 0.75 -20.68 -3.98
CA LYS A 51 -0.55 -21.16 -3.49
C LYS A 51 -0.44 -21.99 -2.21
N LYS A 52 0.58 -22.85 -2.11
CA LYS A 52 0.80 -23.67 -0.90
C LYS A 52 1.23 -22.79 0.27
N ILE A 53 2.09 -21.80 0.03
CA ILE A 53 2.49 -20.80 1.02
C ILE A 53 1.26 -20.06 1.52
N LEU A 54 0.31 -19.69 0.65
CA LEU A 54 -0.89 -18.93 1.00
C LEU A 54 -2.07 -19.78 1.52
N ALA A 55 -1.97 -21.10 1.56
CA ALA A 55 -3.09 -21.99 1.92
C ALA A 55 -3.65 -21.73 3.34
N GLY A 56 -2.81 -21.26 4.26
CA GLY A 56 -3.20 -20.91 5.63
C GLY A 56 -3.65 -19.46 5.82
N PHE A 57 -3.58 -18.62 4.78
CA PHE A 57 -3.77 -17.17 4.91
C PHE A 57 -5.17 -16.79 5.39
N GLY A 58 -6.22 -17.37 4.82
CA GLY A 58 -7.60 -17.06 5.22
C GLY A 58 -7.90 -17.40 6.68
N ALA A 59 -7.36 -18.51 7.18
CA ALA A 59 -7.48 -18.87 8.60
C ALA A 59 -6.71 -17.91 9.51
N TYR A 60 -5.53 -17.46 9.07
CA TYR A 60 -4.72 -16.49 9.80
C TYR A 60 -5.42 -15.13 9.94
N THR A 61 -6.04 -14.63 8.87
CA THR A 61 -6.65 -13.30 8.85
C THR A 61 -8.07 -13.24 9.41
N LYS A 62 -8.65 -14.39 9.80
CA LYS A 62 -10.08 -14.54 10.16
C LYS A 62 -10.59 -13.49 11.15
N GLU A 63 -9.79 -13.14 12.14
CA GLU A 63 -10.18 -12.18 13.19
C GLU A 63 -10.18 -10.73 12.69
N LYS A 64 -9.25 -10.38 11.79
CA LYS A 64 -9.08 -9.00 11.30
C LYS A 64 -9.77 -8.79 9.96
N LEU A 65 -9.31 -9.47 8.92
CA LEU A 65 -9.78 -9.27 7.55
C LEU A 65 -10.91 -10.22 7.16
N GLY A 66 -11.36 -11.06 8.08
CA GLY A 66 -12.20 -12.20 7.76
C GLY A 66 -11.43 -13.30 7.05
N ASN A 67 -12.16 -14.34 6.62
CA ASN A 67 -11.57 -15.48 5.92
C ASN A 67 -11.21 -15.08 4.47
N VAL A 68 -10.05 -14.46 4.28
CA VAL A 68 -9.59 -13.99 2.96
C VAL A 68 -9.39 -15.18 2.03
N LEU A 69 -10.03 -15.13 0.86
CA LEU A 69 -9.91 -16.16 -0.17
C LEU A 69 -8.84 -15.77 -1.19
N VAL A 70 -7.93 -16.70 -1.46
CA VAL A 70 -6.82 -16.49 -2.40
C VAL A 70 -7.08 -17.30 -3.67
N SER A 71 -6.95 -16.65 -4.82
CA SER A 71 -6.98 -17.27 -6.14
C SER A 71 -5.91 -16.62 -7.03
N ASN A 72 -5.61 -17.19 -8.20
CA ASN A 72 -4.66 -16.57 -9.14
C ASN A 72 -5.01 -16.87 -10.59
N LYS A 73 -4.46 -16.06 -11.50
CA LYS A 73 -4.42 -16.31 -12.94
C LYS A 73 -3.02 -15.95 -13.46
N GLY A 74 -2.24 -16.96 -13.84
CA GLY A 74 -0.80 -16.78 -14.07
C GLY A 74 -0.14 -16.24 -12.81
N ASP A 75 0.71 -15.23 -12.98
CA ASP A 75 1.49 -14.63 -11.88
C ASP A 75 0.74 -13.51 -11.15
N ARG A 76 -0.59 -13.41 -11.30
CA ARG A 76 -1.42 -12.44 -10.56
C ARG A 76 -2.34 -13.14 -9.59
N PHE A 77 -2.17 -12.85 -8.31
CA PHE A 77 -2.95 -13.38 -7.21
C PHE A 77 -4.03 -12.39 -6.78
N CYS A 78 -5.26 -12.86 -6.70
CA CYS A 78 -6.41 -12.12 -6.20
C CYS A 78 -6.67 -12.53 -4.75
N PHE A 79 -6.67 -11.53 -3.86
CA PHE A 79 -7.12 -11.62 -2.48
C PHE A 79 -8.54 -11.07 -2.42
N HIS A 80 -9.51 -11.94 -2.18
CA HIS A 80 -10.91 -11.56 -1.97
C HIS A 80 -11.15 -11.41 -0.46
N ILE A 81 -11.32 -10.16 -0.05
CA ILE A 81 -11.55 -9.77 1.34
C ILE A 81 -13.06 -9.56 1.53
N PRO A 82 -13.72 -10.28 2.45
CA PRO A 82 -15.13 -10.08 2.74
C PRO A 82 -15.38 -8.71 3.40
N GLU A 83 -16.65 -8.28 3.46
CA GLU A 83 -17.07 -7.01 4.09
C GLU A 83 -16.49 -6.79 5.50
N GLN A 84 -16.30 -7.87 6.27
CA GLN A 84 -15.67 -7.84 7.59
C GLN A 84 -14.30 -7.15 7.56
N GLY A 85 -13.50 -7.34 6.51
CA GLY A 85 -12.19 -6.70 6.41
C GLY A 85 -12.31 -5.19 6.20
N ALA A 86 -13.25 -4.74 5.38
CA ALA A 86 -13.53 -3.31 5.22
C ALA A 86 -14.00 -2.69 6.55
N GLU A 87 -14.91 -3.36 7.25
CA GLU A 87 -15.41 -2.95 8.58
C GLU A 87 -14.30 -2.88 9.63
N TYR A 88 -13.46 -3.92 9.70
CA TYR A 88 -12.36 -3.98 10.65
C TYR A 88 -11.38 -2.82 10.44
N VAL A 89 -10.95 -2.61 9.19
CA VAL A 89 -10.02 -1.53 8.86
C VAL A 89 -10.64 -0.18 9.19
N HIS A 90 -11.90 0.05 8.85
CA HIS A 90 -12.60 1.30 9.18
C HIS A 90 -12.64 1.56 10.69
N ALA A 91 -12.97 0.54 11.48
CA ALA A 91 -13.09 0.65 12.93
C ALA A 91 -11.73 0.84 13.65
N HIS A 92 -10.63 0.42 13.03
CA HIS A 92 -9.29 0.47 13.63
C HIS A 92 -8.36 1.52 12.99
N MET A 93 -8.82 2.22 11.94
CA MET A 93 -8.10 3.34 11.34
C MET A 93 -8.08 4.54 12.30
N LYS A 94 -6.90 5.06 12.62
CA LYS A 94 -6.82 6.26 13.45
C LYS A 94 -7.15 7.51 12.62
N PRO A 95 -7.80 8.54 13.21
CA PRO A 95 -8.10 9.77 12.48
C PRO A 95 -6.87 10.53 11.97
N ASN A 96 -5.71 10.34 12.61
CA ASN A 96 -4.44 11.03 12.36
C ASN A 96 -3.42 10.16 11.62
N GLU A 97 -3.88 9.17 10.85
CA GLU A 97 -2.97 8.39 10.00
C GLU A 97 -2.46 9.24 8.83
N PHE A 98 -1.15 9.15 8.59
CA PHE A 98 -0.46 9.93 7.56
C PHE A 98 -1.13 9.82 6.18
N ILE A 99 -1.48 8.61 5.77
CA ILE A 99 -2.11 8.35 4.47
C ILE A 99 -3.41 9.14 4.26
N ARG A 100 -4.18 9.35 5.32
CA ARG A 100 -5.43 10.12 5.25
C ARG A 100 -5.15 11.61 5.01
N GLU A 101 -4.17 12.17 5.72
CA GLU A 101 -3.76 13.56 5.52
C GLU A 101 -3.17 13.78 4.13
N LEU A 102 -2.40 12.82 3.64
CA LEU A 102 -1.84 12.86 2.29
C LEU A 102 -2.94 12.84 1.23
N VAL A 103 -3.87 11.89 1.31
CA VAL A 103 -5.00 11.77 0.37
C VAL A 103 -5.86 13.04 0.39
N GLU A 104 -6.16 13.59 1.57
CA GLU A 104 -6.92 14.83 1.69
C GLU A 104 -6.17 16.02 1.07
N LEU A 105 -4.86 16.07 1.23
CA LEU A 105 -4.02 17.14 0.67
C LEU A 105 -3.99 17.08 -0.86
N VAL A 106 -3.66 15.92 -1.45
CA VAL A 106 -3.56 15.78 -2.91
C VAL A 106 -4.92 15.88 -3.60
N GLY A 107 -6.01 15.55 -2.89
CA GLY A 107 -7.38 15.73 -3.38
C GLY A 107 -7.83 17.20 -3.45
N LYS A 108 -7.10 18.16 -2.86
CA LYS A 108 -7.42 19.59 -2.93
C LYS A 108 -6.98 20.17 -4.28
N HIS A 109 -7.87 20.95 -4.90
CA HIS A 109 -7.54 21.68 -6.11
C HIS A 109 -6.37 22.65 -5.87
N GLY A 110 -5.37 22.62 -6.76
CA GLY A 110 -4.17 23.45 -6.62
C GLY A 110 -3.21 22.99 -5.52
N CYS A 111 -3.30 21.73 -5.07
CA CYS A 111 -2.23 21.10 -4.31
C CYS A 111 -0.89 21.25 -5.05
N THR A 112 0.14 21.64 -4.33
CA THR A 112 1.49 21.84 -4.87
C THR A 112 2.47 20.82 -4.30
N MET A 113 3.52 20.51 -5.06
CA MET A 113 4.60 19.65 -4.59
C MET A 113 5.24 20.16 -3.28
N GLN A 114 5.31 21.49 -3.08
CA GLN A 114 5.83 22.06 -1.83
C GLN A 114 4.96 21.69 -0.63
N GLN A 115 3.63 21.76 -0.75
CA GLN A 115 2.73 21.36 0.34
C GLN A 115 2.84 19.87 0.67
N VAL A 116 3.08 19.01 -0.33
CA VAL A 116 3.36 17.59 -0.11
C VAL A 116 4.62 17.43 0.72
N LYS A 117 5.73 18.08 0.33
CA LYS A 117 6.98 18.06 1.09
C LYS A 117 6.79 18.55 2.52
N ASP A 118 6.06 19.65 2.70
CA ASP A 118 5.77 20.23 4.02
C ASP A 118 4.97 19.26 4.89
N LEU A 119 4.02 18.51 4.31
CA LEU A 119 3.26 17.48 5.01
C LEU A 119 4.18 16.37 5.55
N PHE A 120 5.11 15.85 4.76
CA PHE A 120 6.08 14.84 5.23
C PHE A 120 6.96 15.39 6.36
N LEU A 121 7.50 16.59 6.19
CA LEU A 121 8.36 17.24 7.20
C LEU A 121 7.59 17.52 8.50
N SER A 122 6.29 17.83 8.41
CA SER A 122 5.44 18.10 9.58
C SER A 122 5.32 16.91 10.55
N LYS A 123 5.63 15.69 10.10
CA LYS A 123 5.56 14.49 10.93
C LYS A 123 6.71 14.38 11.95
N GLY A 124 7.72 15.26 11.86
CA GLY A 124 8.87 15.28 12.77
C GLY A 124 9.74 14.02 12.67
N LYS A 125 9.53 13.20 11.64
CA LYS A 125 10.37 12.06 11.27
C LYS A 125 11.44 12.53 10.29
N GLN A 126 12.57 11.82 10.23
CA GLN A 126 13.54 12.04 9.18
C GLN A 126 12.94 11.57 7.84
N VAL A 127 13.15 12.36 6.79
CA VAL A 127 12.54 12.15 5.47
C VAL A 127 13.64 12.23 4.42
N GLN A 128 13.68 11.25 3.52
CA GLN A 128 14.49 11.32 2.32
C GLN A 128 13.62 11.80 1.17
N MET A 129 14.15 12.73 0.37
CA MET A 129 13.50 13.27 -0.82
C MET A 129 14.49 13.25 -1.98
N GLU A 130 14.13 12.60 -3.08
CA GLU A 130 15.00 12.46 -4.26
C GLU A 130 14.25 12.88 -5.52
N PRO A 131 14.76 13.85 -6.30
CA PRO A 131 14.22 14.13 -7.63
C PRO A 131 14.33 12.89 -8.52
N MET A 132 13.33 12.67 -9.37
CA MET A 132 13.29 11.57 -10.32
C MET A 132 13.30 12.14 -11.75
N ASP A 133 14.03 11.47 -12.66
CA ASP A 133 14.11 11.83 -14.10
C ASP A 133 13.88 10.59 -14.98
N ASN A 134 12.85 9.82 -14.63
CA ASN A 134 12.45 8.59 -15.34
C ASN A 134 11.28 8.81 -16.34
N GLY A 135 10.80 10.05 -16.45
CA GLY A 135 9.67 10.43 -17.29
C GLY A 135 8.28 10.17 -16.69
N GLU A 136 8.18 9.38 -15.62
CA GLU A 136 6.92 9.03 -14.96
C GLU A 136 6.66 9.86 -13.71
N PHE A 137 7.65 9.97 -12.83
CA PHE A 137 7.57 10.69 -11.56
C PHE A 137 8.59 11.83 -11.51
N ASP A 138 8.31 12.84 -10.69
CA ASP A 138 9.22 13.99 -10.49
C ASP A 138 9.96 13.93 -9.15
N LEU A 139 9.39 13.23 -8.15
CA LEU A 139 9.92 13.21 -6.79
C LEU A 139 9.56 11.92 -6.05
N MET A 140 10.56 11.25 -5.49
CA MET A 140 10.37 10.21 -4.49
C MET A 140 10.51 10.82 -3.09
N ILE A 141 9.59 10.47 -2.18
CA ILE A 141 9.67 10.79 -0.76
C ILE A 141 9.46 9.52 0.06
N ARG A 142 10.25 9.31 1.11
CA ARG A 142 10.03 8.25 2.09
C ARG A 142 10.41 8.70 3.50
N PHE A 143 9.78 8.11 4.51
CA PHE A 143 10.26 8.22 5.88
C PHE A 143 11.51 7.35 6.06
N GLU A 144 12.51 7.88 6.77
CA GLU A 144 13.64 7.07 7.21
C GLU A 144 13.29 6.29 8.48
N GLY A 145 13.84 5.08 8.59
CA GLY A 145 13.60 4.14 9.68
C GLY A 145 12.85 2.89 9.24
N ASP A 146 12.76 1.95 10.17
CA ASP A 146 12.24 0.58 10.04
C ASP A 146 10.81 0.42 10.60
N GLY A 147 10.10 1.53 10.82
CA GLY A 147 8.79 1.56 11.49
C GLY A 147 7.63 2.06 10.65
N GLU A 148 6.42 1.87 11.19
CA GLU A 148 5.04 2.32 10.84
C GLU A 148 4.64 2.52 9.36
N ASP A 149 5.45 3.17 8.54
CA ASP A 149 5.18 3.52 7.15
C ASP A 149 6.45 3.30 6.30
N PRO A 150 6.64 2.09 5.75
CA PRO A 150 7.84 1.72 4.99
C PRO A 150 7.77 2.15 3.51
N TYR A 151 6.73 2.88 3.10
CA TYR A 151 6.44 3.07 1.68
C TYR A 151 7.30 4.16 1.04
N TYR A 152 7.65 3.93 -0.22
CA TYR A 152 8.26 4.90 -1.11
C TYR A 152 7.15 5.57 -1.90
N TYR A 153 6.96 6.87 -1.70
CA TYR A 153 5.93 7.65 -2.38
C TYR A 153 6.54 8.36 -3.59
N CYS A 154 6.11 7.97 -4.79
CA CYS A 154 6.54 8.58 -6.04
C CYS A 154 5.45 9.53 -6.52
N PHE A 155 5.77 10.82 -6.57
CA PHE A 155 4.84 11.90 -6.93
C PHE A 155 5.09 12.41 -8.35
N LYS A 156 4.00 12.79 -9.02
CA LYS A 156 4.02 13.45 -10.32
C LYS A 156 3.15 14.71 -10.27
N ASP A 157 3.69 15.82 -10.72
CA ASP A 157 2.96 17.07 -10.94
C ASP A 157 2.43 17.10 -12.38
N GLU A 158 1.12 16.93 -12.54
CA GLU A 158 0.45 17.02 -13.83
C GLU A 158 0.03 18.47 -14.18
N GLY A 159 0.51 19.46 -13.43
CA GLY A 159 0.25 20.90 -13.60
C GLY A 159 -1.05 21.38 -12.96
N CYS A 160 -2.11 20.57 -12.98
CA CYS A 160 -3.38 20.88 -12.30
C CYS A 160 -3.58 20.08 -11.00
N HIS A 161 -2.98 18.89 -10.92
CA HIS A 161 -3.10 17.97 -9.80
C HIS A 161 -1.77 17.26 -9.53
N ILE A 162 -1.52 16.95 -8.26
CA ILE A 162 -0.47 16.02 -7.86
C ILE A 162 -1.09 14.62 -7.80
N ILE A 163 -0.48 13.67 -8.51
CA ILE A 163 -0.76 12.25 -8.34
C ILE A 163 0.41 11.56 -7.64
N TYR A 164 0.15 10.40 -7.04
CA TYR A 164 1.20 9.62 -6.43
C TYR A 164 0.91 8.12 -6.54
N HIS A 165 1.99 7.35 -6.67
CA HIS A 165 2.01 5.92 -6.41
C HIS A 165 2.84 5.67 -5.17
N ARG A 166 2.54 4.58 -4.44
CA ARG A 166 3.37 4.13 -3.34
C ARG A 166 3.77 2.68 -3.53
N PHE A 167 5.01 2.38 -3.16
CA PHE A 167 5.61 1.06 -3.33
C PHE A 167 6.24 0.61 -2.03
N LEU A 168 6.24 -0.69 -1.77
CA LEU A 168 7.15 -1.24 -0.77
C LEU A 168 8.59 -1.12 -1.27
N PRO A 169 9.60 -1.08 -0.38
CA PRO A 169 10.99 -0.91 -0.77
C PRO A 169 11.46 -1.95 -1.80
N GLU A 170 11.05 -3.21 -1.63
CA GLU A 170 11.41 -4.31 -2.52
C GLU A 170 10.73 -4.19 -3.89
N ASP A 171 9.43 -3.86 -3.92
CA ASP A 171 8.71 -3.60 -5.17
C ASP A 171 9.29 -2.38 -5.90
N TYR A 172 9.66 -1.31 -5.18
CA TYR A 172 10.30 -0.13 -5.74
C TYR A 172 11.63 -0.47 -6.42
N ALA A 173 12.43 -1.34 -5.80
CA ALA A 173 13.71 -1.77 -6.34
C ALA A 173 13.56 -2.56 -7.66
N ASP A 174 12.51 -3.36 -7.80
CA ASP A 174 12.23 -4.12 -9.03
C ASP A 174 11.97 -3.21 -10.25
N PHE A 175 11.41 -2.01 -10.04
CA PHE A 175 11.13 -1.07 -11.13
C PHE A 175 12.37 -0.40 -11.71
N SER A 176 13.51 -0.43 -11.00
CA SER A 176 14.78 0.15 -11.47
C SER A 176 14.66 1.57 -12.05
N PHE A 177 13.92 2.44 -11.34
CA PHE A 177 13.70 3.84 -11.70
C PHE A 177 14.98 4.68 -11.80
#